data_AF-A0A8T7EQ90-F1
#
_entry.id   AF-A0A8T7EQ90-F1
#
_cell.length_a   1.000
_cell.length_b   1.000
_cell.length_c   1.000
_cell.angle_alpha   90.00
_cell.angle_beta   90.00
_cell.angle_gamma   90.00
#
_symmetry.space_group_name_H-M   'P 1'
#
loop_
_entity.id
_entity.type
_entity.pdbx_description
1 polymer ?
#
loop_
_entity_poly.entity_id
_entity_poly.type
_entity_poly.pdbx_seq_one_letter_code
_entity_poly.pdbx_strand_id
1 'polypeptide(L)'
;MGDYAYAGALAVAKLAGMKPLDIAQAIVKHLPAAEFVAGVEAVPPGFINFRLSADWLRAQVDTIITEGDAFGTVSLGAGKRAQVEFVERQPDRPAAHRP
;
A
#
# COMPACT_ATOMS: atom_id res chain seq x y z
N MET A 1 7.77 -4.38 15.23
CA MET A 1 7.00 -3.53 14.31
C MET A 1 6.93 -4.23 12.96
N GLY A 2 5.79 -4.20 12.28
CA GLY A 2 5.58 -4.80 10.95
C GLY A 2 5.81 -3.82 9.81
N ASP A 3 5.77 -4.32 8.58
CA ASP A 3 5.93 -3.54 7.34
C ASP A 3 4.66 -2.75 6.98
N TYR A 4 3.48 -3.33 7.28
CA TYR A 4 2.19 -2.68 7.10
C TYR A 4 1.34 -2.78 8.36
N ALA A 5 0.42 -1.82 8.52
CA ALA A 5 -0.55 -1.80 9.61
C ALA A 5 -1.96 -1.53 9.09
N TYR A 6 -2.94 -2.25 9.63
CA TYR A 6 -4.36 -2.04 9.38
C TYR A 6 -5.06 -1.54 10.65
N ALA A 7 -5.74 -0.41 10.53
CA ALA A 7 -6.47 0.24 11.63
C ALA A 7 -7.99 0.04 11.57
N GLY A 8 -8.52 -0.71 10.60
CA GLY A 8 -9.97 -0.76 10.37
C GLY A 8 -10.76 -1.44 11.50
N ALA A 9 -10.13 -2.29 12.31
CA ALA A 9 -10.76 -2.85 13.52
C ALA A 9 -11.14 -1.75 14.53
N LEU A 10 -10.36 -0.67 14.63
CA LEU A 10 -10.69 0.52 15.44
C LEU A 10 -11.90 1.26 14.87
N ALA A 11 -11.97 1.38 13.54
CA ALA A 11 -13.04 2.11 12.86
C ALA A 11 -14.42 1.43 13.01
N VAL A 12 -14.45 0.10 13.00
CA VAL A 12 -15.73 -0.66 13.10
C VAL A 12 -16.13 -1.03 14.52
N ALA A 13 -15.26 -0.81 15.52
CA ALA A 13 -15.48 -1.26 16.90
C ALA A 13 -16.79 -0.74 17.52
N LYS A 14 -17.09 0.55 17.33
CA LYS A 14 -18.33 1.15 17.82
C LYS A 14 -19.57 0.52 17.19
N LEU A 15 -19.53 0.26 15.88
CA LEU A 15 -20.64 -0.33 15.14
C LEU A 15 -20.86 -1.80 15.53
N ALA A 16 -19.77 -2.53 15.77
CA ALA A 16 -19.81 -3.92 16.19
C ALA A 16 -20.13 -4.12 17.69
N GLY A 17 -20.04 -3.06 18.51
CA GLY A 17 -20.22 -3.16 19.96
C GLY A 17 -19.15 -4.02 20.66
N MET A 18 -17.98 -4.18 20.04
CA MET A 18 -16.89 -5.05 20.50
C MET A 18 -15.62 -4.25 20.77
N LYS A 19 -14.72 -4.79 21.59
CA LYS A 19 -13.40 -4.18 21.80
C LYS A 19 -12.60 -4.26 20.49
N PRO A 20 -11.91 -3.19 20.05
CA PRO A 20 -11.17 -3.22 18.79
C PRO A 20 -10.11 -4.33 18.72
N LEU A 21 -9.47 -4.66 19.84
CA LEU A 21 -8.51 -5.75 19.90
C LEU A 21 -9.15 -7.12 19.64
N ASP A 22 -10.35 -7.37 20.17
CA ASP A 22 -11.07 -8.63 19.94
C ASP A 22 -11.46 -8.76 18.46
N ILE A 23 -11.85 -7.64 17.83
CA ILE A 23 -12.13 -7.58 16.37
C ILE A 23 -10.86 -7.86 15.58
N ALA A 24 -9.73 -7.22 15.94
CA ALA A 24 -8.46 -7.44 15.28
C ALA A 24 -8.02 -8.91 15.35
N GLN A 25 -8.15 -9.55 16.53
CA GLN A 25 -7.87 -10.98 16.73
C GLN A 25 -8.80 -11.86 15.90
N ALA A 26 -10.09 -11.54 15.83
CA ALA A 26 -11.05 -12.25 15.00
C ALA A 26 -10.68 -12.17 13.51
N ILE A 27 -10.27 -11.00 13.03
CA ILE A 27 -9.80 -10.81 11.64
C ILE A 27 -8.56 -11.67 11.38
N VAL A 28 -7.53 -11.59 12.24
CA VAL A 28 -6.29 -12.38 12.09
C VAL A 28 -6.58 -13.88 12.05
N LYS A 29 -7.50 -14.37 12.90
CA LYS A 29 -7.88 -15.78 12.95
C LYS A 29 -8.49 -16.30 11.62
N HIS A 30 -9.20 -15.45 10.89
CA HIS A 30 -9.88 -15.83 9.64
C HIS A 30 -9.11 -15.40 8.38
N LEU A 31 -7.94 -14.80 8.56
CA LEU A 31 -7.13 -14.36 7.43
C LEU A 31 -6.51 -15.59 6.74
N PRO A 32 -6.68 -15.75 5.42
CA PRO A 32 -6.03 -16.85 4.72
C PRO A 32 -4.51 -16.66 4.71
N ALA A 33 -3.79 -17.79 4.62
CA ALA A 33 -2.35 -17.75 4.38
C ALA A 33 -2.06 -17.13 3.01
N ALA A 34 -1.01 -16.33 2.93
CA ALA A 34 -0.53 -15.71 1.71
C ALA A 34 0.99 -15.85 1.64
N GLU A 35 1.52 -16.24 0.49
CA GLU A 35 2.97 -16.51 0.30
C GLU A 35 3.84 -15.28 0.59
N PHE A 36 3.31 -14.09 0.29
CA PHE A 36 3.98 -12.82 0.54
C PHE A 36 3.93 -12.35 2.00
N VAL A 37 3.22 -13.05 2.89
CA VAL A 37 3.07 -12.68 4.30
C VAL A 37 3.81 -13.67 5.20
N ALA A 38 4.87 -13.20 5.87
CA ALA A 38 5.60 -13.97 6.88
C ALA A 38 4.89 -14.02 8.23
N GLY A 39 4.04 -13.04 8.55
CA GLY A 39 3.32 -13.06 9.80
C GLY A 39 2.35 -11.90 9.96
N VAL A 40 1.32 -12.15 10.77
CA VAL A 40 0.27 -11.18 11.08
C VAL A 40 0.03 -11.20 12.58
N GLU A 41 -0.07 -10.02 13.18
CA GLU A 41 -0.23 -9.87 14.62
C GLU A 41 -1.27 -8.79 14.95
N ALA A 42 -2.25 -9.15 15.77
CA ALA A 42 -3.17 -8.18 16.37
C ALA A 42 -2.51 -7.55 17.59
N VAL A 43 -2.35 -6.23 17.60
CA VAL A 43 -1.68 -5.48 18.68
C VAL A 43 -2.60 -4.42 19.29
N PRO A 44 -2.49 -4.13 20.60
CA PRO A 44 -3.24 -3.05 21.22
C PRO A 44 -2.98 -1.69 20.54
N PRO A 45 -3.98 -0.78 20.49
CA PRO A 45 -5.37 -0.92 20.95
C PRO A 45 -6.30 -1.70 20.01
N GLY A 46 -5.82 -2.24 18.88
CA GLY A 46 -6.62 -2.92 17.87
C GLY A 46 -6.07 -2.75 16.45
N PHE A 47 -4.75 -2.59 16.30
CA PHE A 47 -4.11 -2.61 14.99
C PHE A 47 -3.81 -4.05 14.60
N ILE A 48 -3.69 -4.29 13.30
CA ILE A 48 -3.15 -5.53 12.76
C ILE A 48 -1.86 -5.20 12.01
N ASN A 49 -0.74 -5.72 12.48
CA ASN A 49 0.56 -5.58 11.84
C ASN A 49 0.82 -6.77 10.91
N PHE A 50 1.36 -6.49 9.73
CA PHE A 50 1.76 -7.49 8.75
C PHE A 50 3.27 -7.42 8.55
N ARG A 51 3.92 -8.58 8.45
CA ARG A 51 5.31 -8.72 8.03
C ARG A 51 5.37 -9.44 6.71
N LEU A 52 6.11 -8.90 5.76
CA LEU A 52 6.32 -9.52 4.46
C LEU A 52 7.29 -10.71 4.56
N SER A 53 7.10 -11.68 3.68
CA SER A 53 8.07 -12.75 3.46
C SER A 53 9.34 -12.18 2.84
N ALA A 54 10.47 -12.37 3.51
CA ALA A 54 11.77 -11.92 3.01
C ALA A 54 12.15 -12.62 1.71
N ASP A 55 11.82 -13.91 1.57
CA ASP A 55 12.11 -14.69 0.37
C ASP A 55 11.23 -14.24 -0.80
N TRP A 56 9.94 -14.00 -0.54
CA TRP A 56 9.05 -13.42 -1.54
C TRP A 56 9.54 -12.04 -1.99
N LEU A 57 9.97 -11.19 -1.04
CA LEU A 57 10.46 -9.84 -1.32
C LEU A 57 11.74 -9.87 -2.16
N ARG A 58 12.66 -10.80 -1.86
CA ARG A 58 13.88 -11.01 -2.66
C ARG A 58 13.54 -11.47 -4.08
N ALA A 59 12.60 -12.40 -4.22
CA ALA A 59 12.16 -12.89 -5.53
C ALA A 59 11.55 -11.77 -6.41
N GLN A 60 11.04 -10.68 -5.82
CA GLN A 60 10.57 -9.53 -6.60
C GLN A 60 11.70 -8.85 -7.38
N VAL A 61 12.96 -8.94 -6.94
CA VAL A 61 14.11 -8.39 -7.68
C VAL A 61 14.27 -9.08 -9.03
N ASP A 62 14.14 -10.41 -9.05
CA ASP A 62 14.22 -11.20 -10.29
C ASP A 62 13.05 -10.87 -11.21
N THR A 63 11.83 -10.70 -10.66
CA THR A 63 10.67 -10.23 -11.41
C THR A 63 10.92 -8.87 -12.06
N ILE A 64 11.45 -7.90 -11.30
CA ILE A 64 11.76 -6.55 -11.79
C ILE A 64 12.77 -6.60 -12.93
N ILE A 65 13.86 -7.36 -12.76
CA ILE A 65 14.89 -7.51 -13.79
C ILE A 65 14.32 -8.17 -15.05
N THR A 66 13.45 -9.17 -14.89
CA THR A 66 12.83 -9.91 -16.00
C THR A 66 11.85 -9.04 -16.78
N GLU A 67 11.03 -8.24 -16.09
CA GLU A 67 10.08 -7.32 -16.72
C GLU A 67 10.76 -6.10 -17.36
N GLY A 68 11.93 -5.69 -16.86
CA GLY A 68 12.73 -4.61 -17.43
C GLY A 68 11.95 -3.30 -17.53
N ASP A 69 11.99 -2.66 -18.69
CA ASP A 69 11.29 -1.39 -18.95
C ASP A 69 9.76 -1.49 -18.83
N ALA A 70 9.21 -2.70 -18.91
CA ALA A 70 7.78 -2.92 -18.74
C ALA A 70 7.36 -2.97 -17.26
N PHE A 71 8.30 -3.14 -16.33
CA PHE A 71 7.98 -3.23 -14.91
C PHE A 71 7.20 -2.00 -14.43
N GLY A 72 6.09 -2.23 -13.73
CA GLY A 72 5.21 -1.15 -13.24
C GLY A 72 4.28 -0.56 -14.31
N THR A 73 4.33 -1.05 -15.55
CA THR A 73 3.32 -0.70 -16.57
C THR A 73 1.99 -1.34 -16.17
N VAL A 74 0.99 -0.50 -15.93
CA VAL A 74 -0.38 -0.93 -15.63
C VAL A 74 -1.32 -0.42 -16.71
N SER A 75 -2.29 -1.24 -17.12
CA SER A 75 -3.35 -0.83 -18.04
C SER A 75 -4.42 0.04 -17.35
N LEU A 76 -4.04 0.76 -16.31
CA LEU A 76 -4.93 1.63 -15.54
C LEU A 76 -5.43 2.74 -16.46
N GLY A 77 -6.76 2.84 -16.62
CA GLY A 77 -7.37 3.85 -17.48
C GLY A 77 -7.40 3.48 -18.97
N ALA A 78 -7.16 2.22 -19.34
CA ALA A 78 -7.37 1.74 -20.71
C ALA A 78 -8.75 2.18 -21.25
N GLY A 79 -8.76 2.79 -22.44
CA GLY A 79 -9.97 3.33 -23.08
C GLY A 79 -10.43 4.70 -22.55
N LYS A 80 -9.73 5.30 -21.58
CA LYS A 80 -10.02 6.66 -21.06
C LYS A 80 -9.02 7.67 -21.63
N ARG A 81 -9.45 8.94 -21.73
CA ARG A 81 -8.60 10.06 -22.12
C ARG A 81 -8.22 10.87 -20.88
N ALA A 82 -6.97 11.29 -20.80
CA ALA A 82 -6.49 12.25 -19.82
C ALA A 82 -6.13 13.55 -20.54
N GLN A 83 -6.59 14.68 -20.01
CA GLN A 83 -6.11 16.01 -20.42
C GLN A 83 -4.88 16.33 -19.57
N VAL A 84 -3.78 16.64 -20.25
CA VAL A 84 -2.53 16.98 -19.58
C VAL A 84 -2.17 18.40 -20.00
N GLU A 85 -2.32 19.34 -19.06
CA GLU A 85 -1.92 20.73 -19.25
C GLU A 85 -0.55 20.93 -18.60
N PHE A 86 0.38 21.46 -19.37
CA PHE A 86 1.68 21.89 -18.87
C PHE A 86 1.81 23.39 -19.06
N VAL A 87 2.51 24.04 -18.14
CA VAL A 87 2.79 25.47 -18.25
C VAL A 87 3.93 25.66 -19.27
N GLU A 88 3.64 26.28 -20.40
CA GLU A 88 4.69 26.82 -21.28
C GLU A 88 5.31 28.06 -20.62
N ARG A 89 6.65 28.13 -20.62
CA ARG A 89 7.33 29.38 -20.27
C ARG A 89 7.01 30.42 -21.33
N GLN A 90 6.45 31.56 -20.91
CA GLN A 90 6.36 32.73 -21.78
C GLN A 90 7.77 33.30 -22.04
N PRO A 91 8.12 33.66 -23.30
CA PRO A 91 9.48 34.09 -23.67
C PRO A 91 10.01 35.29 -22.88
N ASP A 92 9.13 36.10 -22.31
CA ASP A 92 9.38 37.38 -21.65
C ASP A 92 9.44 37.30 -20.11
N ARG A 93 9.12 36.15 -19.51
CA ARG A 93 9.17 35.95 -18.05
C ARG A 93 10.42 35.18 -17.63
N PRO A 94 11.36 35.78 -16.88
CA PRO A 94 12.49 35.04 -16.33
C PRO A 94 11.99 33.95 -15.37
N ALA A 95 12.64 32.78 -15.40
CA ALA A 95 12.37 31.74 -14.41
C ALA A 95 12.60 32.34 -13.02
N ALA A 96 11.63 32.22 -12.12
CA ALA A 96 11.71 32.77 -10.79
C ALA A 96 12.97 32.22 -10.09
N HIS A 97 14.01 33.04 -10.01
CA HIS A 97 15.13 32.80 -9.12
C HIS A 97 14.66 33.24 -7.73
N ARG A 98 14.47 32.28 -6.82
CA ARG A 98 14.36 32.57 -5.38
C ARG A 98 15.74 32.35 -4.75
N PRO A 99 16.23 33.27 -3.90
CA PRO A 99 17.38 33.01 -3.02
C PRO A 99 17.05 31.94 -1.98
#